data_AF-A0A5J5V8P2-F1
#
_entry.id   AF-A0A5J5V8P2-F1
#
_cell.length_a   1.000
_cell.length_b   1.000
_cell.length_c   1.000
_cell.angle_alpha   90.00
_cell.angle_beta   90.00
_cell.angle_gamma   90.00
#
_symmetry.space_group_name_H-M   'P 1'
#
loop_
_entity.id
_entity.type
_entity.pdbx_description
1 polymer ?
#
loop_
_entity_poly.entity_id
_entity_poly.type
_entity_poly.pdbx_seq_one_letter_code
_entity_poly.pdbx_strand_id
1 'polypeptide(L)'
;VSPRCLLDSPFIWGDADKYRFLINLDYLLKREVFKLESFNDTLTTFASANLGDWVHALYNKRVLYKVYYHSQRSYNFSRAAAVVQFCSNVFWHYNNYAIECRERKIGKIRIMRKLSEALPNLFIDLFDGCINHACNLEDLYQPKTHEAV
;
A
#
# COMPACT_ATOMS: atom_id res chain seq x y z
N VAL A 1 9.96 21.86 -8.48
CA VAL A 1 9.66 21.01 -7.30
C VAL A 1 10.12 21.74 -6.05
N SER A 2 9.22 22.06 -5.13
CA SER A 2 9.57 22.75 -3.87
C SER A 2 10.25 21.77 -2.91
N PRO A 3 11.38 22.12 -2.25
CA PRO A 3 12.01 21.25 -1.26
C PRO A 3 11.08 20.80 -0.13
N ARG A 4 9.96 21.52 0.09
CA ARG A 4 8.96 21.19 1.09
C ARG A 4 8.26 19.85 0.84
N CYS A 5 8.14 19.39 -0.40
CA CYS A 5 7.52 18.08 -0.70
C CYS A 5 8.35 16.90 -0.16
N LEU A 6 9.64 17.11 0.13
CA LEU A 6 10.47 16.10 0.80
C LEU A 6 10.08 15.91 2.27
N LEU A 7 9.44 16.91 2.89
CA LEU A 7 8.89 16.79 4.24
C LEU A 7 7.61 15.97 4.28
N ASP A 8 6.94 15.79 3.15
CA ASP A 8 5.78 14.91 3.06
C ASP A 8 6.18 13.45 2.80
N SER A 9 7.47 13.18 2.59
CA SER A 9 7.99 11.85 2.28
C SER A 9 7.72 10.84 3.40
N PRO A 10 7.29 9.61 3.06
CA PRO A 10 7.14 8.53 4.03
C PRO A 10 8.41 8.13 4.78
N PHE A 11 9.57 8.61 4.33
CA PHE A 11 10.84 8.42 5.01
C PHE A 11 10.82 8.98 6.44
N ILE A 12 10.16 10.13 6.66
CA ILE A 12 10.11 10.76 7.99
C ILE A 12 8.89 10.34 8.82
N TRP A 13 7.98 9.57 8.24
CA TRP A 13 6.75 9.17 8.92
C TRP A 13 6.99 8.19 10.06
N GLY A 14 6.27 8.43 11.17
CA GLY A 14 6.20 7.47 12.26
C GLY A 14 5.34 6.25 11.88
N ASP A 15 5.48 5.18 12.66
CA ASP A 15 4.68 3.94 12.50
C ASP A 15 3.16 4.23 12.54
N ALA A 16 2.73 5.25 13.28
CA ALA A 16 1.33 5.65 13.36
C ALA A 16 0.81 6.31 12.07
N ASP A 17 1.64 7.13 11.42
CA ASP A 17 1.29 7.83 10.19
C ASP A 17 1.24 6.85 9.02
N LYS A 18 2.23 5.94 8.96
CA LYS A 18 2.27 4.79 8.06
C LYS A 18 1.02 3.91 8.16
N TYR A 19 0.60 3.61 9.40
CA TYR A 19 -0.64 2.88 9.64
C TYR A 19 -1.86 3.62 9.08
N ARG A 20 -2.00 4.92 9.40
CA ARG A 20 -3.13 5.74 8.92
C ARG A 20 -3.17 5.81 7.39
N PHE A 21 -2.01 6.01 6.77
CA PHE A 21 -1.87 6.06 5.32
C PHE A 21 -2.41 4.78 4.65
N LEU A 22 -1.99 3.60 5.12
CA LEU A 22 -2.43 2.32 4.55
C LEU A 22 -3.94 2.10 4.69
N ILE A 23 -4.51 2.38 5.87
CA ILE A 23 -5.95 2.22 6.09
C ILE A 23 -6.76 3.18 5.23
N ASN A 24 -6.31 4.42 5.10
CA ASN A 24 -6.96 5.41 4.24
C ASN A 24 -6.87 5.01 2.77
N LEU A 25 -5.71 4.54 2.31
CA LEU A 25 -5.53 4.10 0.92
C LEU A 25 -6.42 2.90 0.59
N ASP A 26 -6.48 1.89 1.47
CA ASP A 26 -7.40 0.75 1.32
C ASP A 26 -8.86 1.20 1.27
N TYR A 27 -9.25 2.15 2.13
CA TYR A 27 -10.59 2.73 2.11
C TYR A 27 -10.91 3.43 0.78
N LEU A 28 -9.99 4.24 0.26
CA LEU A 28 -10.18 4.95 -1.02
C LEU A 28 -10.31 3.99 -2.20
N LEU A 29 -9.51 2.91 -2.22
CA LEU A 29 -9.62 1.87 -3.24
C LEU A 29 -10.97 1.12 -3.15
N LYS A 30 -11.42 0.77 -1.95
CA LYS A 30 -12.73 0.12 -1.73
C LYS A 30 -13.92 1.00 -2.11
N ARG A 31 -13.76 2.33 -2.01
CA ARG A 31 -14.77 3.31 -2.41
C ARG A 31 -14.68 3.69 -3.88
N GLU A 32 -13.75 3.10 -4.63
CA GLU A 32 -13.48 3.41 -6.04
C GLU A 32 -13.18 4.91 -6.28
N VAL A 33 -12.71 5.62 -5.24
CA VAL A 33 -12.21 7.00 -5.39
C VAL A 33 -10.97 6.99 -6.28
N PHE A 34 -10.11 5.99 -6.08
CA PHE A 34 -9.10 5.59 -7.06
C PHE A 34 -9.65 4.41 -7.85
N LYS A 35 -9.73 4.56 -9.18
CA LYS A 35 -10.06 3.43 -10.05
C LYS A 35 -8.93 2.40 -9.90
N LEU A 36 -9.27 1.24 -9.35
CA LEU A 36 -8.30 0.20 -8.99
C LEU A 36 -7.38 -0.17 -10.16
N GLU A 37 -7.90 -0.25 -11.38
CA GLU A 37 -7.13 -0.58 -12.58
C GLU A 37 -6.11 0.51 -12.92
N SER A 38 -6.56 1.76 -13.00
CA SER A 38 -5.66 2.89 -13.29
C SER A 38 -4.60 3.09 -12.19
N PHE A 39 -4.97 2.91 -10.92
CA PHE A 39 -4.01 2.95 -9.82
C PHE A 39 -3.02 1.78 -9.90
N ASN A 40 -3.49 0.58 -10.27
CA ASN A 40 -2.63 -0.57 -10.47
C ASN A 40 -1.63 -0.36 -11.61
N ASP A 41 -2.06 0.22 -12.73
CA ASP A 41 -1.20 0.52 -13.87
C ASP A 41 -0.15 1.57 -13.48
N THR A 42 -0.55 2.57 -12.69
CA THR A 42 0.37 3.56 -12.13
C THR A 42 1.41 2.90 -11.25
N LEU A 43 1.01 2.03 -10.31
CA LEU A 43 1.96 1.30 -9.47
C LEU A 43 2.88 0.39 -10.31
N THR A 44 2.36 -0.27 -11.34
CA THR A 44 3.16 -1.16 -12.18
C THR A 44 4.19 -0.38 -13.00
N THR A 45 3.85 0.83 -13.43
CA THR A 45 4.71 1.68 -14.25
C THR A 45 5.77 2.42 -13.44
N PHE A 46 5.40 2.90 -12.24
CA PHE A 46 6.22 3.85 -11.49
C PHE A 46 6.73 3.33 -10.14
N ALA A 47 6.10 2.31 -9.56
CA ALA A 47 6.62 1.72 -8.32
C ALA A 47 7.84 0.84 -8.63
N SER A 48 8.69 0.66 -7.61
CA SER A 48 9.81 -0.25 -7.76
C SER A 48 9.35 -1.70 -8.00
N ALA A 49 10.20 -2.51 -8.63
CA ALA A 49 9.96 -3.94 -8.83
C ALA A 49 9.62 -4.70 -7.52
N ASN A 50 9.92 -4.11 -6.36
CA ASN A 50 9.62 -4.67 -5.04
C ASN A 50 8.13 -4.86 -4.79
N LEU A 51 7.25 -4.04 -5.39
CA LEU A 51 5.80 -4.23 -5.29
C LEU A 51 5.28 -5.35 -6.21
N GLY A 52 6.05 -5.81 -7.20
CA GLY A 52 5.68 -6.97 -8.02
C GLY A 52 5.85 -8.28 -7.26
N ASP A 53 6.95 -8.40 -6.50
CA ASP A 53 7.35 -9.63 -5.79
C ASP A 53 7.15 -9.58 -4.27
N TRP A 54 6.26 -8.71 -3.79
CA TRP A 54 6.02 -8.51 -2.34
C TRP A 54 5.66 -9.79 -1.59
N VAL A 55 5.04 -10.76 -2.27
CA VAL A 55 4.71 -12.08 -1.70
C VAL A 55 5.97 -12.86 -1.34
N HIS A 56 7.00 -12.81 -2.18
CA HIS A 56 8.26 -13.51 -1.93
C HIS A 56 8.95 -13.01 -0.67
N ALA A 57 8.87 -11.69 -0.41
CA ALA A 57 9.39 -11.07 0.80
C ALA A 57 8.72 -11.60 2.10
N LEU A 58 7.55 -12.24 1.99
CA LEU A 58 6.83 -12.80 3.13
C LEU A 58 7.29 -14.22 3.51
N TYR A 59 7.99 -14.96 2.66
CA TYR A 59 8.27 -16.39 2.89
C TYR A 59 8.97 -16.68 4.24
N ASN A 60 9.84 -15.77 4.68
CA ASN A 60 10.53 -15.88 5.97
C ASN A 60 9.78 -15.20 7.15
N LYS A 61 8.57 -14.69 6.93
CA LYS A 61 7.76 -13.95 7.89
C LYS A 61 6.50 -14.73 8.25
N ARG A 62 6.66 -15.78 9.09
CA ARG A 62 5.61 -16.77 9.44
C ARG A 62 4.18 -16.20 9.57
N VAL A 63 3.95 -15.24 10.47
CA VAL A 63 2.60 -14.70 10.70
C VAL A 63 2.09 -13.92 9.49
N LEU A 64 2.93 -13.09 8.87
CA LEU A 64 2.54 -12.31 7.68
C LEU A 64 2.21 -13.22 6.49
N TYR A 65 3.03 -14.24 6.27
CA TYR A 65 2.78 -15.26 5.26
C TYR A 65 1.47 -16.02 5.52
N LYS A 66 1.16 -16.31 6.79
CA LYS A 66 -0.08 -17.00 7.15
C LYS A 66 -1.32 -16.13 6.92
N VAL A 67 -1.24 -14.83 7.23
CA VAL A 67 -2.28 -13.85 6.86
C VAL A 67 -2.50 -13.87 5.35
N TYR A 68 -1.42 -13.76 4.57
CA TYR A 68 -1.45 -13.82 3.11
C TYR A 68 -2.14 -15.10 2.62
N TYR A 69 -1.68 -16.27 3.09
CA TYR A 69 -2.18 -17.57 2.65
C TYR A 69 -3.67 -17.75 2.91
N HIS A 70 -4.18 -17.28 4.06
CA HIS A 70 -5.59 -17.34 4.37
C HIS A 70 -6.46 -16.51 3.43
N SER A 71 -5.97 -15.33 3.05
CA SER A 71 -6.70 -14.36 2.22
C SER A 71 -6.33 -14.44 0.75
N GLN A 72 -5.57 -15.48 0.34
CA GLN A 72 -4.96 -15.52 -0.96
C GLN A 72 -5.97 -15.51 -2.11
N ARG A 73 -7.10 -16.21 -1.93
CA ARG A 73 -8.18 -16.26 -2.93
C ARG A 73 -8.95 -14.95 -3.05
N SER A 74 -8.81 -14.05 -2.08
CA SER A 74 -9.45 -12.74 -2.06
C SER A 74 -8.61 -11.67 -2.75
N TYR A 75 -7.33 -11.93 -3.02
CA TYR A 75 -6.45 -11.01 -3.73
C TYR A 75 -6.37 -11.36 -5.21
N ASN A 76 -6.41 -10.33 -6.07
CA ASN A 76 -5.98 -10.49 -7.45
C ASN A 76 -4.47 -10.20 -7.54
N PHE A 77 -3.65 -11.23 -7.40
CA PHE A 77 -2.19 -11.11 -7.28
C PHE A 77 -1.47 -10.54 -8.49
N SER A 78 -2.11 -10.54 -9.66
CA SER A 78 -1.58 -9.84 -10.84
C SER A 78 -1.58 -8.32 -10.68
N ARG A 79 -2.17 -7.79 -9.60
CA ARG A 79 -2.28 -6.37 -9.32
C ARG A 79 -1.32 -5.98 -8.20
N ALA A 80 -0.36 -5.09 -8.48
CA ALA A 80 0.47 -4.42 -7.48
C ALA A 80 -0.37 -3.79 -6.36
N ALA A 81 -1.56 -3.26 -6.68
CA ALA A 81 -2.49 -2.69 -5.70
C ALA A 81 -3.00 -3.71 -4.64
N ALA A 82 -2.87 -5.02 -4.89
CA ALA A 82 -3.25 -6.06 -3.93
C ALA A 82 -2.44 -5.98 -2.63
N VAL A 83 -1.21 -5.43 -2.67
CA VAL A 83 -0.38 -5.23 -1.48
C VAL A 83 -1.08 -4.34 -0.44
N VAL A 84 -1.88 -3.36 -0.88
CA VAL A 84 -2.60 -2.44 0.02
C VAL A 84 -3.67 -3.20 0.80
N GLN A 85 -4.45 -4.02 0.11
CA GLN A 85 -5.48 -4.86 0.73
C GLN A 85 -4.86 -5.89 1.68
N PHE A 86 -3.73 -6.48 1.29
CA PHE A 86 -2.96 -7.36 2.16
C PHE A 86 -2.53 -6.66 3.45
N CYS A 87 -1.95 -5.46 3.34
CA CYS A 87 -1.51 -4.69 4.50
C CYS A 87 -2.69 -4.35 5.43
N SER A 88 -3.85 -3.99 4.88
CA SER A 88 -5.08 -3.78 5.65
C SER A 88 -5.50 -5.05 6.40
N ASN A 89 -5.51 -6.19 5.72
CA ASN A 89 -5.86 -7.49 6.30
C ASN A 89 -4.89 -7.96 7.38
N VAL A 90 -3.61 -7.61 7.29
CA VAL A 90 -2.63 -7.85 8.37
C VAL A 90 -3.11 -7.22 9.68
N PHE A 91 -3.62 -5.99 9.68
CA PHE A 91 -4.10 -5.38 10.92
C PHE A 91 -5.33 -6.07 11.53
N TRP A 92 -6.15 -6.71 10.71
CA TRP A 92 -7.32 -7.46 11.15
C TRP A 92 -6.97 -8.86 11.67
N HIS A 93 -6.02 -9.54 11.03
CA HIS A 93 -5.82 -10.97 11.24
C HIS A 93 -4.50 -11.34 11.91
N TYR A 94 -3.53 -10.43 12.01
CA TYR A 94 -2.19 -10.74 12.53
C TYR A 94 -2.26 -11.43 13.89
N ASN A 95 -3.02 -10.87 14.84
CA ASN A 95 -3.07 -11.41 16.21
C ASN A 95 -3.80 -12.75 16.32
N ASN A 96 -4.65 -13.10 15.36
CA ASN A 96 -5.28 -14.43 15.31
C ASN A 96 -4.24 -15.46 14.88
N TYR A 97 -3.51 -15.18 13.79
CA TYR A 97 -2.47 -16.08 13.29
C TYR A 97 -1.20 -16.07 14.14
N ALA A 98 -0.93 -15.01 14.90
CA ALA A 98 0.16 -14.97 15.87
C ALA A 98 0.00 -16.09 16.90
N ILE A 99 -1.22 -16.30 17.44
CA ILE A 99 -1.51 -17.39 18.37
C ILE A 99 -1.19 -18.75 17.72
N GLU A 100 -1.69 -18.96 16.50
CA GLU A 100 -1.47 -20.22 15.78
C GLU A 100 0.02 -20.46 15.45
N CYS A 101 0.78 -19.40 15.22
CA CYS A 101 2.22 -19.44 14.99
C CYS A 101 3.05 -19.51 16.29
N ARG A 102 2.40 -19.60 17.47
CA ARG A 102 3.05 -19.57 18.80
C ARG A 102 3.82 -18.27 19.06
N GLU A 103 3.37 -17.16 18.45
CA GLU A 103 3.87 -15.81 18.68
C GLU A 103 2.95 -15.04 19.64
N ARG A 104 3.51 -14.04 20.35
CA ARG A 104 2.73 -13.17 21.24
C ARG A 104 1.88 -12.19 20.42
N LYS A 105 0.68 -11.89 20.92
CA LYS A 105 -0.13 -10.77 20.42
C LYS A 105 0.63 -9.46 20.59
N ILE A 106 0.49 -8.58 19.62
CA ILE A 106 1.13 -7.27 19.61
C ILE A 106 0.17 -6.17 19.17
N GLY A 107 0.46 -4.93 19.56
CA GLY A 107 -0.31 -3.76 19.15
C GLY A 107 -0.02 -3.34 17.69
N LYS A 108 -0.93 -2.54 17.12
CA LYS A 108 -0.89 -2.09 15.72
C LYS A 108 0.44 -1.46 15.31
N ILE A 109 1.06 -0.66 16.18
CA ILE A 109 2.36 -0.04 15.92
C ILE A 109 3.48 -1.09 15.71
N ARG A 110 3.50 -2.15 16.53
CA ARG A 110 4.48 -3.23 16.37
C ARG A 110 4.18 -4.09 15.15
N ILE A 111 2.90 -4.28 14.81
CA ILE A 111 2.50 -4.92 13.55
C ILE A 111 3.02 -4.09 12.37
N MET A 112 2.86 -2.76 12.43
CA MET A 112 3.33 -1.86 11.38
C MET A 112 4.85 -1.95 11.19
N ARG A 113 5.59 -2.02 12.29
CA ARG A 113 7.05 -2.23 12.23
C ARG A 113 7.43 -3.54 11.56
N LYS A 114 6.79 -4.66 11.94
CA LYS A 114 7.02 -5.97 11.30
C LYS A 114 6.70 -5.95 9.81
N LEU A 115 5.65 -5.25 9.41
CA LEU A 115 5.28 -5.09 8.01
C LEU A 115 6.30 -4.23 7.25
N SER A 116 6.77 -3.14 7.84
CA SER A 116 7.83 -2.28 7.26
C SER A 116 9.16 -3.03 7.13
N GLU A 117 9.50 -3.88 8.09
CA GLU A 117 10.68 -4.76 8.02
C GLU A 117 10.54 -5.85 6.95
N ALA A 118 9.31 -6.28 6.64
CA ALA A 118 9.05 -7.26 5.59
C ALA A 118 9.05 -6.62 4.20
N LEU A 119 8.58 -5.37 4.11
CA LEU A 119 8.39 -4.63 2.86
C LEU A 119 9.04 -3.24 3.00
N PRO A 120 10.37 -3.12 2.88
CA PRO A 120 11.11 -1.92 3.25
C PRO A 120 10.77 -0.68 2.41
N ASN A 121 10.41 -0.86 1.13
CA ASN A 121 10.09 0.24 0.21
C ASN A 121 8.58 0.51 0.07
N LEU A 122 7.73 -0.28 0.73
CA LEU A 122 6.27 -0.25 0.60
C LEU A 122 5.70 1.18 0.63
N PHE A 123 6.14 1.97 1.61
CA PHE A 123 5.58 3.30 1.82
C PHE A 123 6.00 4.31 0.77
N ILE A 124 7.27 4.27 0.35
CA ILE A 124 7.77 5.11 -0.72
C ILE A 124 7.05 4.75 -2.01
N ASP A 125 7.01 3.47 -2.37
CA ASP A 125 6.37 2.99 -3.59
C ASP A 125 4.88 3.35 -3.66
N LEU A 126 4.15 3.19 -2.55
CA LEU A 126 2.72 3.54 -2.50
C LEU A 126 2.50 5.06 -2.51
N PHE A 127 3.35 5.84 -1.85
CA PHE A 127 3.25 7.29 -1.84
C PHE A 127 3.52 7.88 -3.22
N ASP A 128 4.62 7.47 -3.85
CA ASP A 128 4.96 7.88 -5.22
C ASP A 128 3.87 7.42 -6.20
N GLY A 129 3.34 6.21 -6.02
CA GLY A 129 2.17 5.73 -6.77
C GLY A 129 0.95 6.63 -6.62
N CYS A 130 0.65 7.12 -5.41
CA CYS A 130 -0.45 8.06 -5.18
C CYS A 130 -0.21 9.41 -5.85
N ILE A 131 1.00 9.96 -5.75
CA ILE A 131 1.37 11.24 -6.39
C ILE A 131 1.26 11.11 -7.91
N ASN A 132 1.86 10.07 -8.50
CA ASN A 132 1.81 9.86 -9.94
C ASN A 132 0.38 9.60 -10.43
N HIS A 133 -0.44 8.89 -9.65
CA HIS A 133 -1.84 8.66 -9.99
C HIS A 133 -2.64 9.98 -9.99
N ALA A 134 -2.39 10.84 -9.00
CA ALA A 134 -3.01 12.16 -8.92
C ALA A 134 -2.58 13.08 -10.07
N CYS A 135 -1.29 13.13 -10.41
CA CYS A 135 -0.79 13.93 -11.54
C CYS A 135 -1.36 13.42 -12.89
N ASN A 136 -1.40 12.09 -13.09
CA ASN A 136 -2.01 11.51 -14.29
C ASN A 136 -3.52 11.82 -14.39
N LEU A 137 -4.21 11.96 -13.25
CA LEU A 137 -5.61 12.39 -13.19
C LEU A 137 -5.77 13.87 -13.58
N GLU A 138 -4.84 14.75 -13.18
CA GLU A 138 -4.83 16.16 -13.59
C GLU A 138 -4.59 16.31 -15.11
N ASP A 139 -3.74 15.48 -15.70
CA ASP A 139 -3.53 15.45 -17.16
C ASP A 139 -4.78 14.94 -17.92
N LEU A 140 -5.57 14.05 -17.32
CA LEU A 140 -6.85 13.57 -17.85
C LEU A 140 -8.01 14.57 -17.67
N TYR A 141 -7.90 15.46 -16.69
CA TYR A 141 -8.89 16.50 -16.35
C TYR A 141 -8.38 17.90 -16.67
N GLN A 142 -7.62 18.08 -17.75
CA GLN A 142 -7.50 19.42 -18.33
C GLN A 142 -8.92 19.90 -18.68
N PRO A 143 -9.42 20.99 -18.07
CA PRO A 143 -10.68 21.57 -18.51
C PRO A 143 -10.46 21.88 -19.98
N LYS A 144 -11.34 21.39 -20.87
CA LYS A 144 -11.39 21.91 -22.23
C LYS A 144 -11.52 23.42 -22.09
N THR A 145 -10.44 24.13 -22.34
CA THR A 145 -10.48 25.55 -22.64
C THR A 145 -11.33 25.62 -23.90
N HIS A 146 -12.64 25.83 -23.71
CA HIS A 146 -13.46 26.37 -24.75
C HIS A 146 -12.85 27.75 -25.03
N GLU A 147 -11.98 27.81 -26.02
CA GLU A 147 -11.65 29.05 -26.68
C GLU A 147 -12.98 29.63 -27.14
N ALA A 148 -13.42 30.66 -26.44
CA ALA A 148 -14.46 31.54 -26.93
C ALA A 148 -13.81 32.33 -28.08
N VAL A 149 -14.08 31.91 -29.31
CA VAL A 149 -13.90 32.73 -30.52
C VAL A 149 -15.22 32.71 -31.28
#